data_AF-A0A2X2CTI8-F1
#
_entry.id   AF-A0A2X2CTI8-F1
#
_cell.length_a   1.000
_cell.length_b   1.000
_cell.length_c   1.000
_cell.angle_alpha   90.00
_cell.angle_beta   90.00
_cell.angle_gamma   90.00
#
_symmetry.space_group_name_H-M   'P 1'
#
loop_
_entity.id
_entity.type
_entity.pdbx_description
1 polymer ?
#
loop_
_entity_poly.entity_id
_entity_poly.type
_entity_poly.pdbx_seq_one_letter_code
_entity_poly.pdbx_strand_id
1 'polypeptide(L)'
;MDESFAKLISSPDQNCPLKKAWVSFRLVDEFGQGEPYANLSYSLIDSQGSEHIGTLDEKGYARVDPIYCGPAILRFSEKYKGNIDVWYDDLINRQSFSLPITQLQAVAEQTQRRNSNQLSPNPKVAAKENAEFYRVEVRDLVEVNSHLPPASKILAPRPSIDLASNSNQKDSKKFGIGLAPNKHHILEIKALTAWRPLLSLTSDFSALDAYQLSLLTTLAYADFGEKYSTGQETPPIYPVPGTIGYVLNSRLAHIETGALNEEPRRFSNVNPYHLILEEVPYSKRLEVIPFNPEYYKKQDEQKNPGNFIT
;
A
#
# COMPACT_ATOMS: atom_id res chain seq x y z
N MET A 1 5.41 0.36 -26.82
CA MET A 1 5.71 1.80 -26.72
C MET A 1 4.53 2.52 -27.34
N ASP A 2 3.76 3.20 -26.52
CA ASP A 2 2.47 3.80 -26.89
C ASP A 2 2.71 5.23 -27.42
N GLU A 3 2.50 5.42 -28.72
CA GLU A 3 2.82 6.65 -29.48
C GLU A 3 2.07 7.89 -28.96
N SER A 4 1.02 7.70 -28.16
CA SER A 4 0.28 8.77 -27.49
C SER A 4 1.12 9.45 -26.38
N PHE A 5 1.99 8.71 -25.70
CA PHE A 5 2.84 9.21 -24.61
C PHE A 5 4.08 9.96 -25.11
N ALA A 6 4.64 9.55 -26.26
CA ALA A 6 5.73 10.27 -26.90
C ALA A 6 5.34 11.73 -27.22
N LYS A 7 4.06 11.98 -27.55
CA LYS A 7 3.53 13.33 -27.80
C LYS A 7 3.35 14.17 -26.52
N LEU A 8 3.08 13.55 -25.36
CA LEU A 8 3.02 14.26 -24.07
C LEU A 8 4.42 14.63 -23.54
N ILE A 9 5.44 13.87 -23.94
CA ILE A 9 6.84 14.09 -23.55
C ILE A 9 7.55 15.04 -24.54
N SER A 10 7.19 15.03 -25.83
CA SER A 10 7.86 15.86 -26.86
C SER A 10 7.25 17.25 -27.08
N SER A 11 6.24 17.65 -26.31
CA SER A 11 5.73 19.02 -26.39
C SER A 11 6.74 20.00 -25.77
N PRO A 12 7.02 21.15 -26.40
CA PRO A 12 8.00 22.15 -25.93
C PRO A 12 7.68 22.79 -24.55
N ASP A 13 6.61 22.35 -23.88
CA ASP A 13 6.14 22.85 -22.59
C ASP A 13 6.92 22.33 -21.37
N GLN A 14 7.82 21.34 -21.53
CA GLN A 14 8.66 20.86 -20.40
C GLN A 14 9.67 21.92 -19.89
N ASN A 15 9.94 22.96 -20.68
CA ASN A 15 10.86 24.05 -20.30
C ASN A 15 10.15 25.40 -20.15
N CYS A 16 8.83 25.38 -19.92
CA CYS A 16 8.02 26.59 -19.79
C CYS A 16 7.98 27.03 -18.31
N PRO A 17 8.61 28.16 -17.91
CA PRO A 17 8.57 28.65 -16.53
C PRO A 17 7.21 29.31 -16.17
N LEU A 18 6.18 29.13 -17.00
CA LEU A 18 4.89 29.75 -16.79
C LEU A 18 4.10 28.98 -15.72
N LYS A 19 3.77 29.69 -14.64
CA LYS A 19 2.88 29.21 -13.57
C LYS A 19 1.42 29.40 -13.98
N LYS A 20 0.94 28.55 -14.89
CA LYS A 20 -0.41 28.63 -15.49
C LYS A 20 -1.13 27.28 -15.57
N ALA A 21 -0.46 26.20 -15.19
CA ALA A 21 -1.05 24.88 -15.21
C ALA A 21 -1.85 24.65 -13.92
N TRP A 22 -2.73 23.66 -13.94
CA TRP A 22 -3.47 23.21 -12.77
C TRP A 22 -3.42 21.69 -12.69
N VAL A 23 -3.65 21.13 -11.51
CA VAL A 23 -3.92 19.70 -11.37
C VAL A 23 -5.03 19.50 -10.35
N SER A 24 -5.89 18.54 -10.59
CA SER A 24 -6.85 18.11 -9.57
C SER A 24 -6.87 16.61 -9.45
N PHE A 25 -7.20 16.12 -8.27
CA PHE A 25 -7.26 14.71 -7.97
C PHE A 25 -8.35 14.44 -6.93
N ARG A 26 -8.93 13.24 -6.99
CA ARG A 26 -9.83 12.70 -5.98
C ARG A 26 -9.33 11.34 -5.53
N LEU A 27 -9.19 11.16 -4.22
CA LEU A 27 -9.01 9.83 -3.64
C LEU A 27 -10.37 9.17 -3.49
N VAL A 28 -10.50 7.94 -3.96
CA VAL A 28 -11.70 7.12 -3.79
C VAL A 28 -11.33 5.72 -3.36
N ASP A 29 -12.21 5.06 -2.64
CA ASP A 29 -12.04 3.66 -2.29
C ASP A 29 -12.41 2.75 -3.47
N GLU A 30 -12.41 1.44 -3.22
CA GLU A 30 -12.70 0.45 -4.26
C GLU A 30 -14.16 0.44 -4.76
N PHE A 31 -15.05 1.14 -4.05
CA PHE A 31 -16.47 1.33 -4.36
C PHE A 31 -16.79 2.73 -4.87
N GLY A 32 -15.80 3.61 -4.95
CA GLY A 32 -15.92 4.97 -5.48
C GLY A 32 -16.34 6.02 -4.47
N GLN A 33 -16.23 5.72 -3.19
CA GLN A 33 -16.50 6.65 -2.11
C GLN A 33 -15.24 7.45 -1.79
N GLY A 34 -15.37 8.78 -1.75
CA GLY A 34 -14.29 9.70 -1.41
C GLY A 34 -14.32 10.15 0.05
N GLU A 35 -15.46 9.99 0.72
CA GLU A 35 -15.66 10.42 2.11
C GLU A 35 -14.62 9.83 3.09
N PRO A 36 -14.18 8.56 2.97
CA PRO A 36 -13.16 8.03 3.88
C PRO A 36 -11.88 8.88 3.89
N TYR A 37 -11.51 9.45 2.75
CA TYR A 37 -10.28 10.22 2.56
C TYR A 37 -10.44 11.72 2.85
N ALA A 38 -11.59 12.14 3.39
CA ALA A 38 -11.84 13.54 3.71
C ALA A 38 -10.81 14.11 4.70
N ASN A 39 -10.48 15.40 4.55
CA ASN A 39 -9.59 16.16 5.45
C ASN A 39 -8.15 15.64 5.55
N LEU A 40 -7.72 14.67 4.73
CA LEU A 40 -6.33 14.24 4.70
C LEU A 40 -5.43 15.37 4.19
N SER A 41 -4.32 15.63 4.89
CA SER A 41 -3.32 16.57 4.41
C SER A 41 -2.48 15.94 3.31
N TYR A 42 -2.30 16.67 2.21
CA TYR A 42 -1.45 16.27 1.10
C TYR A 42 -0.33 17.29 0.87
N SER A 43 0.75 16.81 0.24
CA SER A 43 1.78 17.64 -0.36
C SER A 43 1.86 17.33 -1.85
N LEU A 44 1.84 18.37 -2.68
CA LEU A 44 2.00 18.29 -4.11
C LEU A 44 3.24 19.10 -4.52
N ILE A 45 4.22 18.47 -5.15
CA ILE A 45 5.42 19.15 -5.61
C ILE A 45 5.40 19.27 -7.12
N ASP A 46 5.44 20.49 -7.63
CA ASP A 46 5.41 20.72 -9.08
C ASP A 46 6.77 20.47 -9.77
N SER A 47 6.79 20.65 -11.09
CA SER A 47 7.95 20.38 -11.95
C SER A 47 9.18 21.24 -11.65
N GLN A 48 9.02 22.35 -10.92
CA GLN A 48 10.11 23.23 -10.49
C GLN A 48 10.50 22.99 -9.01
N GLY A 49 9.89 22.01 -8.35
CA GLY A 49 10.15 21.68 -6.95
C GLY A 49 9.40 22.55 -5.94
N SER A 50 8.42 23.36 -6.37
CA SER A 50 7.61 24.12 -5.42
C SER A 50 6.60 23.20 -4.76
N GLU A 51 6.59 23.20 -3.43
CA GLU A 51 5.68 22.38 -2.61
C GLU A 51 4.37 23.14 -2.33
N HIS A 52 3.25 22.49 -2.62
CA HIS A 52 1.89 22.97 -2.38
C HIS A 52 1.22 22.03 -1.38
N ILE A 53 0.95 22.53 -0.18
CA ILE A 53 0.34 21.76 0.91
C ILE A 53 -1.13 22.14 0.99
N GLY A 54 -2.00 21.16 1.18
CA GLY A 54 -3.43 21.37 1.35
C GLY A 54 -4.10 20.23 2.09
N THR A 55 -5.42 20.31 2.18
CA THR A 55 -6.28 19.26 2.74
C THR A 55 -7.32 18.85 1.71
N LEU A 56 -7.66 17.57 1.68
CA LEU A 56 -8.76 17.08 0.86
C LEU A 56 -10.10 17.57 1.40
N ASP A 57 -11.04 17.87 0.51
CA ASP A 57 -12.41 18.20 0.90
C ASP A 57 -13.19 17.00 1.44
N GLU A 58 -14.47 17.19 1.78
CA GLU A 58 -15.37 16.15 2.31
C GLU A 58 -15.55 14.94 1.37
N LYS A 59 -15.16 15.05 0.10
CA LYS A 59 -15.26 14.00 -0.92
C LYS A 59 -13.89 13.50 -1.38
N GLY A 60 -12.84 13.78 -0.61
CA GLY A 60 -11.48 13.34 -0.94
C GLY A 60 -10.88 14.07 -2.14
N TYR A 61 -11.42 15.24 -2.53
CA TYR A 61 -10.98 16.00 -3.70
C TYR A 61 -10.09 17.18 -3.33
N ALA A 62 -9.13 17.49 -4.22
CA ALA A 62 -8.38 18.72 -4.20
C ALA A 62 -8.04 19.21 -5.62
N ARG A 63 -7.88 20.53 -5.74
CA ARG A 63 -7.38 21.20 -6.93
C ARG A 63 -6.28 22.17 -6.54
N VAL A 64 -5.15 22.11 -7.23
CA VAL A 64 -4.02 23.01 -7.06
C VAL A 64 -3.84 23.82 -8.33
N ASP A 65 -3.92 25.14 -8.19
CA ASP A 65 -3.85 26.12 -9.26
C ASP A 65 -3.38 27.46 -8.66
N PRO A 66 -2.34 28.12 -9.19
CA PRO A 66 -1.55 27.72 -10.35
C PRO A 66 -0.30 26.90 -9.96
N ILE A 67 0.09 25.96 -10.82
CA ILE A 67 1.35 25.20 -10.75
C ILE A 67 2.23 25.47 -11.98
N TYR A 68 3.52 25.19 -11.87
CA TYR A 68 4.42 25.23 -13.03
C TYR A 68 4.07 24.12 -14.04
N CYS A 69 4.26 24.40 -15.33
CA CYS A 69 4.03 23.43 -16.39
C CYS A 69 4.89 22.17 -16.19
N GLY A 70 4.26 21.00 -16.24
CA GLY A 70 4.92 19.70 -16.11
C GLY A 70 4.22 18.79 -15.09
N PRO A 71 4.70 17.54 -14.92
CA PRO A 71 4.13 16.62 -13.96
C PRO A 71 4.34 17.12 -12.52
N ALA A 72 3.38 16.80 -11.65
CA ALA A 72 3.45 17.09 -10.23
C ALA A 72 3.44 15.80 -9.41
N ILE A 73 4.19 15.75 -8.31
CA ILE A 73 4.29 14.59 -7.44
C ILE A 73 3.37 14.76 -6.24
N LEU A 74 2.41 13.84 -6.07
CA LEU A 74 1.49 13.80 -4.94
C LEU A 74 2.01 12.87 -3.83
N ARG A 75 1.96 13.34 -2.58
CA ARG A 75 2.44 12.65 -1.38
C ARG A 75 1.48 12.84 -0.20
N PHE A 76 1.45 11.85 0.70
CA PHE A 76 0.73 11.89 1.97
C PHE A 76 1.67 11.53 3.12
N SER A 77 2.29 12.55 3.71
CA SER A 77 3.33 12.41 4.74
C SER A 77 2.82 12.67 6.17
N GLU A 78 1.55 13.04 6.31
CA GLU A 78 0.94 13.35 7.59
C GLU A 78 0.94 12.11 8.49
N LYS A 79 1.63 12.21 9.64
CA LYS A 79 1.61 11.17 10.68
C LYS A 79 0.20 11.01 11.21
N TYR A 80 -0.14 9.80 11.66
CA TYR A 80 -1.41 9.54 12.32
C TYR A 80 -1.60 10.49 13.53
N LYS A 81 -2.79 11.08 13.64
CA LYS A 81 -3.14 12.09 14.66
C LYS A 81 -4.08 11.56 15.75
N GLY A 82 -4.32 10.25 15.81
CA GLY A 82 -5.33 9.67 16.69
C GLY A 82 -6.74 9.66 16.08
N ASN A 83 -7.73 9.35 16.92
CA ASN A 83 -9.18 9.39 16.66
C ASN A 83 -9.80 8.24 15.84
N ILE A 84 -9.02 7.30 15.31
CA ILE A 84 -9.56 6.13 14.60
C ILE A 84 -9.58 4.92 15.52
N ASP A 85 -8.41 4.48 15.98
CA ASP A 85 -8.24 3.32 16.86
C ASP A 85 -6.98 3.54 17.73
N VAL A 86 -7.07 3.21 19.01
CA VAL A 86 -5.94 3.28 19.97
C VAL A 86 -4.84 2.29 19.57
N TRP A 87 -5.20 1.21 18.87
CA TRP A 87 -4.26 0.23 18.32
C TRP A 87 -3.13 0.90 17.53
N TYR A 88 -3.43 1.93 16.75
CA TYR A 88 -2.40 2.63 15.95
C TYR A 88 -1.40 3.37 16.84
N ASP A 89 -1.85 3.96 17.94
CA ASP A 89 -0.96 4.63 18.89
C ASP A 89 -0.01 3.62 19.53
N ASP A 90 -0.50 2.42 19.86
CA ASP A 90 0.34 1.34 20.38
C ASP A 90 1.42 0.93 19.38
N LEU A 91 1.08 0.81 18.09
CA LEU A 91 2.03 0.48 17.01
C LEU A 91 3.11 1.55 16.78
N ILE A 92 2.73 2.83 16.88
CA ILE A 92 3.63 3.96 16.68
C ILE A 92 4.59 4.12 17.88
N ASN A 93 4.10 3.87 19.10
CA ASN A 93 4.84 4.12 20.34
C ASN A 93 5.62 2.89 20.86
N ARG A 94 5.66 1.78 20.10
CA ARG A 94 6.44 0.59 20.47
C ARG A 94 7.91 0.91 20.70
N GLN A 95 8.51 0.25 21.68
CA GLN A 95 9.93 0.43 22.02
C GLN A 95 10.87 -0.08 20.92
N SER A 96 10.45 -1.13 20.22
CA SER A 96 11.19 -1.78 19.13
C SER A 96 10.31 -1.91 17.89
N PHE A 97 10.91 -1.65 16.72
CA PHE A 97 10.22 -1.73 15.43
C PHE A 97 8.93 -0.90 15.37
N SER A 98 8.98 0.34 15.87
CA SER A 98 7.85 1.26 15.79
C SER A 98 7.42 1.47 14.34
N LEU A 99 6.12 1.42 14.10
CA LEU A 99 5.58 1.53 12.75
C LEU A 99 5.24 2.99 12.42
N PRO A 100 5.81 3.58 11.37
CA PRO A 100 5.50 4.96 10.94
C PRO A 100 4.15 5.01 10.20
N ILE A 101 3.07 4.88 10.97
CA ILE A 101 1.71 4.91 10.44
C ILE A 101 1.32 6.36 10.12
N THR A 102 0.88 6.58 8.88
CA THR A 102 0.35 7.86 8.41
C THR A 102 -1.17 7.90 8.55
N GLN A 103 -1.75 9.10 8.52
CA GLN A 103 -3.22 9.24 8.53
C GLN A 103 -3.86 8.53 7.33
N LEU A 104 -3.22 8.58 6.15
CA LEU A 104 -3.65 7.84 4.96
C LEU A 104 -3.69 6.32 5.20
N GLN A 105 -2.68 5.75 5.87
CA GLN A 105 -2.66 4.32 6.18
C GLN A 105 -3.83 3.94 7.10
N ALA A 106 -4.01 4.66 8.21
CA ALA A 106 -5.07 4.37 9.16
C ALA A 106 -6.47 4.48 8.53
N VAL A 107 -6.70 5.47 7.66
CA VAL A 107 -7.96 5.64 6.91
C VAL A 107 -8.16 4.54 5.87
N ALA A 108 -7.12 4.18 5.10
CA ALA A 108 -7.21 3.13 4.09
C ALA A 108 -7.47 1.73 4.68
N GLU A 109 -7.18 1.54 5.96
CA GLU A 109 -7.56 0.33 6.70
C GLU A 109 -9.02 0.28 7.14
N GLN A 110 -9.73 1.44 7.11
CA GLN A 110 -11.17 1.51 7.40
C GLN A 110 -12.04 1.28 6.15
N THR A 111 -11.43 1.26 4.96
CA THR A 111 -12.19 1.07 3.71
C THR A 111 -12.41 -0.41 3.42
N GLN A 112 -13.49 -0.71 2.71
CA GLN A 112 -13.81 -2.07 2.32
C GLN A 112 -13.08 -2.44 1.04
N ARG A 113 -12.51 -3.64 1.03
CA ARG A 113 -11.96 -4.23 -0.19
C ARG A 113 -13.09 -4.75 -1.07
N ARG A 114 -12.97 -4.50 -2.38
CA ARG A 114 -13.88 -5.09 -3.36
C ARG A 114 -13.37 -6.46 -3.76
N ASN A 115 -14.27 -7.43 -3.87
CA ASN A 115 -13.93 -8.76 -4.35
C ASN A 115 -13.44 -8.70 -5.81
N SER A 116 -12.40 -9.45 -6.16
CA SER A 116 -11.90 -9.59 -7.54
C SER A 116 -12.98 -9.87 -8.59
N ASN A 117 -14.04 -10.59 -8.23
CA ASN A 117 -15.15 -10.91 -9.15
C ASN A 117 -16.10 -9.74 -9.43
N GLN A 118 -16.04 -8.66 -8.65
CA GLN A 118 -16.89 -7.49 -8.80
C GLN A 118 -16.18 -6.44 -9.65
N LEU A 119 -16.87 -5.85 -10.63
CA LEU A 119 -16.30 -4.75 -11.42
C LEU A 119 -16.20 -3.47 -10.60
N SER A 120 -15.07 -2.75 -10.72
CA SER A 120 -14.93 -1.43 -10.11
C SER A 120 -15.88 -0.42 -10.79
N PRO A 121 -16.59 0.43 -10.02
CA PRO A 121 -17.40 1.51 -10.58
C PRO A 121 -16.54 2.69 -11.08
N ASN A 122 -15.31 2.82 -10.57
CA ASN A 122 -14.48 4.00 -10.72
C ASN A 122 -14.08 4.35 -12.17
N PRO A 123 -13.78 3.38 -13.07
CA PRO A 123 -13.53 3.71 -14.47
C PRO A 123 -14.70 4.41 -15.16
N LYS A 124 -15.94 4.05 -14.81
CA LYS A 124 -17.14 4.70 -15.36
C LYS A 124 -17.33 6.11 -14.80
N VAL A 125 -17.01 6.31 -13.51
CA VAL A 125 -17.04 7.63 -12.87
C VAL A 125 -15.99 8.54 -13.50
N ALA A 126 -14.75 8.06 -13.65
CA ALA A 126 -13.67 8.80 -14.28
C ALA A 126 -13.99 9.21 -15.73
N ALA A 127 -14.58 8.30 -16.51
CA ALA A 127 -15.03 8.62 -17.87
C ALA A 127 -16.09 9.74 -17.90
N LYS A 128 -17.04 9.74 -16.94
CA LYS A 128 -18.06 10.80 -16.82
C LYS A 128 -17.46 12.14 -16.40
N GLU A 129 -16.42 12.12 -15.57
CA GLU A 129 -15.73 13.31 -15.07
C GLU A 129 -14.59 13.78 -15.99
N ASN A 130 -14.37 13.12 -17.13
CA ASN A 130 -13.23 13.35 -18.03
C ASN A 130 -11.88 13.32 -17.28
N ALA A 131 -11.75 12.35 -16.38
CA ALA A 131 -10.60 12.18 -15.50
C ALA A 131 -9.69 11.03 -15.95
N GLU A 132 -8.39 11.17 -15.71
CA GLU A 132 -7.43 10.07 -15.78
C GLU A 132 -7.65 9.15 -14.58
N PHE A 133 -7.90 7.86 -14.84
CA PHE A 133 -8.15 6.88 -13.79
C PHE A 133 -6.89 6.06 -13.49
N TYR A 134 -6.51 6.01 -12.22
CA TYR A 134 -5.44 5.15 -11.75
C TYR A 134 -5.84 4.38 -10.50
N ARG A 135 -5.30 3.17 -10.37
CA ARG A 135 -5.29 2.40 -9.15
C ARG A 135 -3.95 2.61 -8.44
N VAL A 136 -4.03 2.86 -7.15
CA VAL A 136 -2.88 3.27 -6.34
C VAL A 136 -2.89 2.48 -5.04
N GLU A 137 -1.71 2.05 -4.59
CA GLU A 137 -1.51 1.43 -3.28
C GLU A 137 -1.04 2.48 -2.28
N VAL A 138 -1.40 2.33 -1.01
CA VAL A 138 -0.95 3.26 0.05
C VAL A 138 0.57 3.43 0.05
N ARG A 139 1.31 2.36 -0.26
CA ARG A 139 2.78 2.34 -0.35
C ARG A 139 3.36 3.30 -1.40
N ASP A 140 2.58 3.69 -2.40
CA ASP A 140 2.99 4.60 -3.47
C ASP A 140 3.00 6.06 -2.98
N LEU A 141 2.26 6.36 -1.92
CA LEU A 141 1.97 7.72 -1.45
C LEU A 141 2.70 8.10 -0.16
N VAL A 142 3.30 7.13 0.54
CA VAL A 142 3.96 7.32 1.84
C VAL A 142 5.46 7.06 1.76
N GLU A 143 6.23 7.72 2.65
CA GLU A 143 7.69 7.67 2.64
C GLU A 143 8.26 6.33 3.10
N VAL A 144 7.86 5.89 4.29
CA VAL A 144 8.33 4.63 4.87
C VAL A 144 7.28 3.57 4.61
N ASN A 145 7.62 2.63 3.73
CA ASN A 145 6.71 1.59 3.24
C ASN A 145 7.24 0.17 3.49
N SER A 146 8.32 0.01 4.27
CA SER A 146 8.95 -1.28 4.57
C SER A 146 8.09 -2.23 5.38
N HIS A 147 7.12 -1.71 6.13
CA HIS A 147 6.13 -2.52 6.86
C HIS A 147 4.88 -2.83 6.03
N LEU A 148 4.63 -2.06 4.96
CA LEU A 148 3.45 -2.20 4.09
C LEU A 148 3.57 -3.42 3.16
N PRO A 149 2.45 -3.91 2.59
CA PRO A 149 2.50 -5.02 1.66
C PRO A 149 3.43 -4.72 0.47
N PRO A 150 4.01 -5.73 -0.20
CA PRO A 150 4.77 -5.53 -1.43
C PRO A 150 3.88 -4.93 -2.54
N ALA A 151 4.50 -4.28 -3.53
CA ALA A 151 3.77 -3.68 -4.65
C ALA A 151 3.12 -4.78 -5.51
N SER A 152 1.85 -4.60 -5.82
CA SER A 152 1.15 -5.48 -6.76
C SER A 152 1.75 -5.39 -8.15
N LYS A 153 2.02 -6.57 -8.74
CA LYS A 153 2.53 -6.73 -10.11
C LYS A 153 1.45 -6.74 -11.18
N ILE A 154 0.20 -6.93 -10.77
CA ILE A 154 -0.96 -7.08 -11.66
C ILE A 154 -1.89 -5.87 -11.64
N LEU A 155 -1.67 -4.94 -10.70
CA LEU A 155 -2.49 -3.75 -10.57
C LEU A 155 -2.34 -2.87 -11.81
N ALA A 156 -3.48 -2.55 -12.44
CA ALA A 156 -3.55 -1.67 -13.60
C ALA A 156 -4.93 -1.00 -13.68
N PRO A 157 -5.08 0.18 -14.30
CA PRO A 157 -3.99 1.07 -14.73
C PRO A 157 -3.29 1.71 -13.51
N ARG A 158 -1.96 1.86 -13.54
CA ARG A 158 -1.19 2.58 -12.51
C ARG A 158 -0.66 3.91 -13.06
N PRO A 159 -0.37 4.90 -12.20
CA PRO A 159 0.34 6.10 -12.63
C PRO A 159 1.70 5.73 -13.23
N SER A 160 2.14 6.46 -14.24
CA SER A 160 3.44 6.20 -14.86
C SER A 160 4.59 6.50 -13.90
N ILE A 161 5.51 5.55 -13.75
CA ILE A 161 6.73 5.70 -12.95
C ILE A 161 7.60 6.83 -13.53
N ASP A 162 7.59 7.00 -14.86
CA ASP A 162 8.37 8.02 -15.55
C ASP A 162 7.88 9.45 -15.25
N LEU A 163 6.61 9.64 -14.89
CA LEU A 163 6.09 10.95 -14.50
C LEU A 163 6.66 11.40 -13.15
N ALA A 164 6.92 10.46 -12.24
CA ALA A 164 7.55 10.76 -10.95
C ALA A 164 9.05 11.07 -11.11
N SER A 165 9.74 10.44 -12.07
CA SER A 165 11.18 10.64 -12.31
C SER A 165 11.52 11.87 -13.16
N ASN A 166 10.57 12.40 -13.96
CA ASN A 166 10.77 13.55 -14.85
C ASN A 166 10.45 14.92 -14.22
N SER A 167 10.17 14.96 -12.92
CA SER A 167 10.21 16.21 -12.17
C SER A 167 11.68 16.63 -12.00
N ASN A 168 12.04 17.88 -12.31
CA ASN A 168 13.40 18.42 -12.13
C ASN A 168 13.76 18.61 -10.63
N GLN A 169 13.33 17.68 -9.80
CA GLN A 169 13.50 17.71 -8.36
C GLN A 169 14.97 17.48 -8.00
N LYS A 170 15.57 18.53 -7.45
CA LYS A 170 16.70 18.44 -6.50
C LYS A 170 16.24 17.90 -5.12
N ASP A 171 15.04 17.33 -5.03
CA ASP A 171 14.44 16.87 -3.78
C ASP A 171 15.00 15.48 -3.43
N SER A 172 15.42 15.31 -2.18
CA SER A 172 15.98 14.06 -1.66
C SER A 172 14.91 13.01 -1.37
N LYS A 173 13.63 13.38 -1.43
CA LYS A 173 12.48 12.52 -1.12
C LYS A 173 12.04 11.72 -2.35
N LYS A 174 12.17 10.39 -2.29
CA LYS A 174 12.00 9.44 -3.41
C LYS A 174 10.62 8.76 -3.50
N PHE A 175 9.55 9.36 -2.97
CA PHE A 175 8.22 8.73 -2.92
C PHE A 175 7.11 9.64 -3.46
N GLY A 176 5.92 9.07 -3.65
CA GLY A 176 4.76 9.74 -4.25
C GLY A 176 4.48 9.29 -5.68
N ILE A 177 3.34 9.74 -6.22
CA ILE A 177 2.91 9.41 -7.58
C ILE A 177 2.94 10.65 -8.47
N GLY A 178 3.32 10.48 -9.74
CA GLY A 178 3.28 11.56 -10.73
C GLY A 178 1.87 11.75 -11.31
N LEU A 179 1.41 13.00 -11.36
CA LEU A 179 0.15 13.42 -11.95
C LEU A 179 0.42 14.33 -13.15
N ALA A 180 -0.35 14.16 -14.23
CA ALA A 180 -0.20 14.99 -15.43
C ALA A 180 -0.75 16.40 -15.20
N PRO A 181 -0.12 17.46 -15.74
CA PRO A 181 -0.68 18.81 -15.65
C PRO A 181 -1.94 18.95 -16.48
N ASN A 182 -2.80 19.89 -16.09
CA ASN A 182 -4.06 20.25 -16.74
C ASN A 182 -5.04 19.09 -16.88
N LYS A 183 -5.02 18.18 -15.90
CA LYS A 183 -5.85 16.98 -15.85
C LYS A 183 -6.50 16.81 -14.49
N HIS A 184 -7.72 16.27 -14.52
CA HIS A 184 -8.38 15.73 -13.33
C HIS A 184 -8.02 14.24 -13.22
N HIS A 185 -7.72 13.77 -12.01
CA HIS A 185 -7.36 12.38 -11.74
C HIS A 185 -8.32 11.76 -10.71
N ILE A 186 -8.72 10.52 -10.94
CA ILE A 186 -9.38 9.70 -9.93
C ILE A 186 -8.43 8.58 -9.54
N LEU A 187 -8.06 8.57 -8.25
CA LEU A 187 -7.12 7.63 -7.66
C LEU A 187 -7.89 6.64 -6.79
N GLU A 188 -8.13 5.43 -7.32
CA GLU A 188 -8.69 4.32 -6.55
C GLU A 188 -7.59 3.78 -5.62
N ILE A 189 -7.71 4.11 -4.33
CA ILE A 189 -6.84 3.59 -3.29
C ILE A 189 -7.29 2.16 -2.98
N LYS A 190 -6.37 1.20 -3.11
CA LYS A 190 -6.61 -0.18 -2.71
C LYS A 190 -6.75 -0.28 -1.20
N ALA A 191 -7.77 -1.02 -0.75
CA ALA A 191 -8.00 -1.24 0.67
C ALA A 191 -6.77 -1.88 1.30
N LEU A 192 -6.36 -1.37 2.45
CA LEU A 192 -5.14 -1.83 3.13
C LEU A 192 -5.50 -2.98 4.08
N THR A 193 -5.69 -4.17 3.53
CA THR A 193 -6.11 -5.35 4.29
C THR A 193 -5.17 -6.54 4.12
N ALA A 194 -5.31 -7.51 5.01
CA ALA A 194 -4.55 -8.76 5.05
C ALA A 194 -5.46 -9.92 5.46
N TRP A 195 -4.99 -11.15 5.23
CA TRP A 195 -5.63 -12.35 5.72
C TRP A 195 -5.06 -12.76 7.09
N ARG A 196 -5.94 -13.09 8.03
CA ARG A 196 -5.58 -13.69 9.32
C ARG A 196 -6.30 -15.02 9.50
N PRO A 197 -5.64 -16.08 10.02
CA PRO A 197 -6.32 -17.29 10.43
C PRO A 197 -7.37 -16.97 11.50
N LEU A 198 -8.61 -17.37 11.24
CA LEU A 198 -9.70 -17.17 12.19
C LEU A 198 -9.50 -18.11 13.39
N LEU A 199 -9.28 -17.53 14.56
CA LEU A 199 -9.14 -18.25 15.83
C LEU A 199 -10.29 -17.84 16.76
N SER A 200 -10.70 -18.76 17.64
CA SER A 200 -11.64 -18.40 18.70
C SER A 200 -10.98 -17.44 19.68
N LEU A 201 -11.71 -16.39 20.08
CA LEU A 201 -11.27 -15.45 21.11
C LEU A 201 -11.74 -15.88 22.52
N THR A 202 -12.46 -17.00 22.62
CA THR A 202 -12.91 -17.56 23.90
C THR A 202 -11.79 -18.26 24.63
N SER A 203 -11.89 -18.38 25.96
CA SER A 203 -10.97 -19.19 26.76
C SER A 203 -11.06 -20.69 26.47
N ASP A 204 -12.20 -21.14 25.93
CA ASP A 204 -12.47 -22.56 25.70
C ASP A 204 -11.86 -23.01 24.37
N PHE A 205 -11.19 -24.17 24.39
CA PHE A 205 -10.64 -24.77 23.18
C PHE A 205 -11.76 -25.26 22.27
N SER A 206 -11.85 -24.68 21.07
CA SER A 206 -12.92 -24.96 20.14
C SER A 206 -12.49 -25.93 19.03
N ALA A 207 -13.48 -26.53 18.34
CA ALA A 207 -13.22 -27.31 17.13
C ALA A 207 -12.55 -26.47 16.02
N LEU A 208 -12.83 -25.17 15.97
CA LEU A 208 -12.17 -24.23 15.07
C LEU A 208 -10.68 -24.14 15.38
N ASP A 209 -10.31 -23.94 16.65
CA ASP A 209 -8.91 -23.85 17.07
C ASP A 209 -8.17 -25.16 16.81
N ALA A 210 -8.81 -26.30 17.11
CA ALA A 210 -8.27 -27.63 16.81
C ALA A 210 -7.97 -27.81 15.32
N TYR A 211 -8.91 -27.42 14.46
CA TYR A 211 -8.75 -27.48 13.01
C TYR A 211 -7.58 -26.59 12.54
N GLN A 212 -7.58 -25.32 12.94
CA GLN A 212 -6.55 -24.37 12.52
C GLN A 212 -5.16 -24.78 13.01
N LEU A 213 -5.05 -25.21 14.26
CA LEU A 213 -3.79 -25.68 14.84
C LEU A 213 -3.29 -26.94 14.14
N SER A 214 -4.16 -27.87 13.73
CA SER A 214 -3.75 -29.07 13.00
C SER A 214 -3.12 -28.73 11.63
N LEU A 215 -3.69 -27.74 10.93
CA LEU A 215 -3.15 -27.25 9.65
C LEU A 215 -1.85 -26.48 9.83
N LEU A 216 -1.78 -25.58 10.81
CA LEU A 216 -0.56 -24.85 11.14
C LEU A 216 0.56 -25.79 11.60
N THR A 217 0.24 -26.85 12.34
CA THR A 217 1.19 -27.91 12.72
C THR A 217 1.76 -28.58 11.48
N THR A 218 0.92 -28.89 10.49
CA THR A 218 1.40 -29.49 9.22
C THR A 218 2.30 -28.53 8.44
N LEU A 219 1.99 -27.23 8.48
CA LEU A 219 2.83 -26.18 7.90
C LEU A 219 4.17 -26.04 8.63
N ALA A 220 4.22 -26.25 9.95
CA ALA A 220 5.44 -26.18 10.75
C ALA A 220 6.48 -27.24 10.37
N TYR A 221 6.04 -28.37 9.80
CA TYR A 221 6.93 -29.41 9.23
C TYR A 221 7.25 -29.19 7.74
N ALA A 222 6.69 -28.16 7.10
CA ALA A 222 6.99 -27.85 5.72
C ALA A 222 8.34 -27.12 5.59
N ASP A 223 8.94 -27.19 4.40
CA ASP A 223 10.14 -26.42 4.08
C ASP A 223 9.88 -24.92 4.24
N PHE A 224 10.90 -24.17 4.68
CA PHE A 224 10.76 -22.73 4.87
C PHE A 224 10.58 -21.97 3.53
N GLY A 225 11.17 -22.51 2.47
CA GLY A 225 10.98 -22.08 1.07
C GLY A 225 12.18 -21.39 0.44
N GLU A 226 12.93 -20.59 1.20
CA GLU A 226 14.26 -20.08 0.82
C GLU A 226 15.16 -19.99 2.06
N LYS A 227 16.47 -20.14 1.86
CA LYS A 227 17.48 -19.97 2.91
C LYS A 227 18.34 -18.76 2.55
N TYR A 228 18.70 -17.95 3.55
CA TYR A 228 19.64 -16.84 3.36
C TYR A 228 20.93 -17.34 2.72
N SER A 229 21.34 -16.68 1.64
CA SER A 229 22.67 -16.91 1.07
C SER A 229 23.73 -16.20 1.91
N THR A 230 24.93 -16.76 2.00
CA THR A 230 26.06 -16.12 2.70
C THR A 230 26.34 -14.75 2.09
N GLY A 231 26.26 -13.68 2.90
CA GLY A 231 26.47 -12.30 2.46
C GLY A 231 25.22 -11.60 1.90
N GLN A 232 24.04 -12.23 1.99
CA GLN A 232 22.78 -11.60 1.60
C GLN A 232 22.34 -10.57 2.66
N GLU A 233 22.27 -9.29 2.27
CA GLU A 233 21.86 -8.20 3.16
C GLU A 233 20.34 -8.05 3.27
N THR A 234 19.58 -8.42 2.24
CA THR A 234 18.12 -8.29 2.21
C THR A 234 17.41 -9.60 2.57
N PRO A 235 16.21 -9.56 3.17
CA PRO A 235 15.41 -10.76 3.39
C PRO A 235 15.16 -11.52 2.09
N PRO A 236 15.18 -12.87 2.11
CA PRO A 236 14.84 -13.67 0.94
C PRO A 236 13.37 -13.48 0.59
N ILE A 237 13.06 -13.73 -0.69
CA ILE A 237 11.68 -13.78 -1.16
C ILE A 237 11.21 -15.22 -0.93
N TYR A 238 9.91 -15.45 -0.80
CA TYR A 238 9.38 -16.81 -0.70
C TYR A 238 8.44 -17.05 -1.87
N PRO A 239 8.95 -17.53 -3.02
CA PRO A 239 8.14 -17.73 -4.22
C PRO A 239 7.50 -19.13 -4.28
N VAL A 240 8.00 -20.10 -3.51
CA VAL A 240 7.63 -21.51 -3.62
C VAL A 240 6.28 -21.78 -2.90
N PRO A 241 5.20 -22.10 -3.62
CA PRO A 241 3.90 -22.32 -3.00
C PRO A 241 3.92 -23.48 -2.00
N GLY A 242 3.21 -23.30 -0.88
CA GLY A 242 3.07 -24.32 0.16
C GLY A 242 4.17 -24.33 1.22
N THR A 243 5.25 -23.57 1.04
CA THR A 243 6.29 -23.37 2.05
C THR A 243 5.83 -22.40 3.13
N ILE A 244 6.38 -22.48 4.34
CA ILE A 244 5.94 -21.60 5.44
C ILE A 244 6.21 -20.12 5.15
N GLY A 245 7.36 -19.80 4.53
CA GLY A 245 7.71 -18.43 4.16
C GLY A 245 6.74 -17.88 3.11
N TYR A 246 6.35 -18.70 2.13
CA TYR A 246 5.36 -18.30 1.13
C TYR A 246 4.00 -18.04 1.76
N VAL A 247 3.56 -18.91 2.67
CA VAL A 247 2.27 -18.76 3.35
C VAL A 247 2.25 -17.49 4.21
N LEU A 248 3.20 -17.36 5.15
CA LEU A 248 3.20 -16.27 6.13
C LEU A 248 3.47 -14.91 5.48
N ASN A 249 4.51 -14.82 4.64
CA ASN A 249 4.97 -13.54 4.10
C ASN A 249 4.27 -13.14 2.80
N SER A 250 3.96 -14.11 1.93
CA SER A 250 3.43 -13.81 0.59
C SER A 250 1.91 -13.94 0.48
N ARG A 251 1.26 -14.79 1.31
CA ARG A 251 -0.18 -15.07 1.16
C ARG A 251 -1.06 -14.54 2.28
N LEU A 252 -0.60 -14.59 3.53
CA LEU A 252 -1.37 -14.01 4.64
C LEU A 252 -1.20 -12.49 4.70
N ALA A 253 0.04 -12.02 4.56
CA ALA A 253 0.32 -10.59 4.61
C ALA A 253 -0.12 -9.84 3.34
N HIS A 254 -0.26 -10.49 2.18
CA HIS A 254 -0.50 -9.78 0.91
C HIS A 254 -1.73 -10.31 0.17
N ILE A 255 -2.74 -9.44 0.03
CA ILE A 255 -3.87 -9.66 -0.87
C ILE A 255 -3.53 -9.00 -2.21
N GLU A 256 -3.13 -9.79 -3.22
CA GLU A 256 -2.95 -9.30 -4.59
C GLU A 256 -4.31 -8.91 -5.17
N THR A 257 -4.71 -7.64 -5.01
CA THR A 257 -6.04 -7.21 -5.44
C THR A 257 -6.20 -7.35 -6.95
N GLY A 258 -7.23 -8.08 -7.38
CA GLY A 258 -7.49 -8.39 -8.78
C GLY A 258 -6.91 -9.74 -9.25
N ALA A 259 -6.26 -10.51 -8.38
CA ALA A 259 -5.80 -11.85 -8.71
C ALA A 259 -6.96 -12.84 -8.82
N LEU A 260 -6.88 -13.79 -9.76
CA LEU A 260 -7.79 -14.93 -9.79
C LEU A 260 -7.43 -15.83 -8.59
N ASN A 261 -8.31 -15.91 -7.59
CA ASN A 261 -8.10 -16.64 -6.32
C ASN A 261 -7.19 -15.90 -5.31
N GLU A 262 -7.71 -14.76 -4.83
CA GLU A 262 -7.07 -13.89 -3.81
C GLU A 262 -6.90 -14.60 -2.45
N GLU A 263 -7.73 -15.59 -2.15
CA GLU A 263 -7.62 -16.40 -0.94
C GLU A 263 -6.45 -17.40 -1.03
N PRO A 264 -5.64 -17.57 0.03
CA PRO A 264 -4.69 -18.66 0.16
C PRO A 264 -5.39 -20.03 0.05
N ARG A 265 -5.20 -20.74 -1.07
CA ARG A 265 -5.77 -22.09 -1.30
C ARG A 265 -4.74 -23.22 -1.29
N ARG A 266 -3.49 -22.96 -0.94
CA ARG A 266 -2.46 -24.01 -0.88
C ARG A 266 -1.57 -23.80 0.34
N PHE A 267 -1.68 -24.72 1.27
CA PHE A 267 -0.90 -24.78 2.50
C PHE A 267 -0.17 -26.13 2.52
N SER A 268 1.09 -26.12 2.09
CA SER A 268 1.89 -27.34 1.93
C SER A 268 1.18 -28.40 1.06
N ASN A 269 1.48 -29.69 1.31
CA ASN A 269 0.90 -30.85 0.64
C ASN A 269 -0.51 -31.23 1.17
N VAL A 270 -1.12 -30.37 1.99
CA VAL A 270 -2.42 -30.64 2.62
C VAL A 270 -3.53 -30.26 1.64
N ASN A 271 -3.91 -31.21 0.78
CA ASN A 271 -5.05 -31.10 -0.12
C ASN A 271 -6.13 -32.07 0.39
N PRO A 272 -7.39 -31.65 0.62
CA PRO A 272 -8.05 -30.41 0.21
C PRO A 272 -8.28 -29.36 1.30
N TYR A 273 -7.59 -29.41 2.43
CA TYR A 273 -7.88 -28.54 3.58
C TYR A 273 -7.15 -27.20 3.50
N HIS A 274 -7.84 -26.12 3.91
CA HIS A 274 -7.31 -24.75 3.90
C HIS A 274 -7.57 -24.08 5.24
N LEU A 275 -6.71 -23.14 5.63
CA LEU A 275 -7.00 -22.28 6.79
C LEU A 275 -8.33 -21.56 6.57
N ILE A 276 -9.12 -21.44 7.64
CA ILE A 276 -10.27 -20.54 7.63
C ILE A 276 -9.72 -19.14 7.90
N LEU A 277 -10.02 -18.19 7.03
CA LEU A 277 -9.40 -16.87 7.07
C LEU A 277 -10.46 -15.80 7.28
N GLU A 278 -10.08 -14.76 8.01
CA GLU A 278 -10.80 -13.50 8.09
C GLU A 278 -9.97 -12.41 7.43
N GLU A 279 -10.66 -11.46 6.80
CA GLU A 279 -10.05 -10.25 6.29
C GLU A 279 -9.96 -9.22 7.42
N VAL A 280 -8.77 -8.66 7.64
CA VAL A 280 -8.51 -7.70 8.71
C VAL A 280 -7.76 -6.47 8.17
N PRO A 281 -7.83 -5.32 8.86
CA PRO A 281 -6.88 -4.22 8.66
C PRO A 281 -5.46 -4.74 8.62
N TYR A 282 -4.64 -4.24 7.68
CA TYR A 282 -3.28 -4.75 7.50
C TYR A 282 -2.43 -4.64 8.78
N SER A 283 -2.60 -3.57 9.56
CA SER A 283 -1.96 -3.39 10.86
C SER A 283 -2.31 -4.46 11.91
N LYS A 284 -3.39 -5.23 11.72
CA LYS A 284 -3.87 -6.30 12.60
C LYS A 284 -3.55 -7.71 12.07
N ARG A 285 -2.77 -7.81 10.99
CA ARG A 285 -2.27 -9.08 10.42
C ARG A 285 -1.34 -9.81 11.38
N LEU A 286 -1.07 -11.09 11.10
CA LEU A 286 0.04 -11.81 11.74
C LEU A 286 1.37 -11.10 11.44
N GLU A 287 2.04 -10.64 12.48
CA GLU A 287 3.11 -9.67 12.34
C GLU A 287 4.37 -10.26 11.71
N VAL A 288 4.85 -9.59 10.65
CA VAL A 288 6.18 -9.79 10.08
C VAL A 288 7.00 -8.56 10.40
N ILE A 289 8.19 -8.78 10.99
CA ILE A 289 9.12 -7.73 11.37
C ILE A 289 9.55 -6.97 10.09
N PRO A 290 9.38 -5.64 10.05
CA PRO A 290 9.76 -4.86 8.89
C PRO A 290 11.28 -4.81 8.74
N PHE A 291 11.77 -5.01 7.51
CA PHE A 291 13.18 -4.87 7.19
C PHE A 291 13.45 -3.50 6.55
N ASN A 292 14.10 -2.61 7.29
CA ASN A 292 14.56 -1.31 6.78
C ASN A 292 15.80 -0.84 7.56
N PRO A 293 17.02 -1.16 7.08
CA PRO A 293 18.24 -0.84 7.81
C PRO A 293 18.49 0.67 7.95
N GLU A 294 17.94 1.49 7.04
CA GLU A 294 18.06 2.95 7.12
C GLU A 294 17.16 3.56 8.20
N TYR A 295 16.01 2.94 8.45
CA TYR A 295 15.04 3.41 9.44
C TYR A 295 15.29 2.79 10.83
N TYR A 296 15.47 1.48 10.89
CA TYR A 296 15.69 0.72 12.14
C TYR A 296 17.19 0.54 12.39
N LYS A 297 17.87 1.62 12.81
CA LYS A 297 19.34 1.66 12.98
C LYS A 297 19.86 1.10 14.31
N LYS A 298 18.98 0.77 15.27
CA LYS A 298 19.40 0.28 16.58
C LYS A 298 19.91 -1.16 16.46
N GLN A 299 21.07 -1.43 17.07
CA GLN A 299 21.75 -2.73 17.00
C GLN A 299 20.90 -3.88 17.55
N ASP A 300 20.02 -3.60 18.53
CA ASP A 300 19.12 -4.58 19.15
C ASP A 300 17.92 -4.96 18.26
N GLU A 301 17.45 -4.04 17.41
CA GLU A 301 16.38 -4.28 16.44
C GLU A 301 16.89 -5.11 15.25
N GLN A 302 18.17 -5.01 14.90
CA GLN A 302 18.71 -5.72 13.73
C GLN A 302 19.22 -7.14 14.03
N LYS A 303 19.56 -7.47 15.29
CA LYS A 303 20.32 -8.69 15.61
C LYS A 303 19.56 -9.83 16.29
N ASN A 304 18.43 -9.58 16.97
CA ASN A 304 17.76 -10.63 17.77
C ASN A 304 16.23 -10.53 17.75
N PRO A 305 15.55 -10.87 16.63
CA PRO A 305 14.08 -10.88 16.60
C PRO A 305 13.44 -11.88 17.60
N GLY A 306 14.19 -12.84 18.14
CA GLY A 306 13.68 -13.91 19.01
C GLY A 306 13.59 -13.59 20.52
N ASN A 307 14.10 -12.46 21.00
CA ASN A 307 14.05 -12.10 22.43
C ASN A 307 12.82 -11.25 22.82
N PHE A 308 11.91 -10.99 21.87
CA PHE A 308 10.81 -10.03 22.05
C PHE A 308 9.44 -10.71 22.18
N ILE A 309 9.40 -12.03 22.36
CA ILE A 309 8.19 -12.77 22.75
C ILE A 309 8.24 -13.01 24.26
N THR A 310 7.95 -11.98 25.04
CA THR A 310 7.55 -12.08 26.46
C THR A 310 6.55 -10.99 26.78
#